data_AF-N4UZQ6-F1
#
_entry.id   AF-N4UZQ6-F1
#
_cell.length_a   1.000
_cell.length_b   1.000
_cell.length_c   1.000
_cell.angle_alpha   90.00
_cell.angle_beta   90.00
_cell.angle_gamma   90.00
#
_symmetry.space_group_name_H-M   'P 1'
#
loop_
_entity.id
_entity.type
_entity.pdbx_description
1 polymer ?
#
loop_
_entity_poly.entity_id
_entity_poly.type
_entity_poly.pdbx_seq_one_letter_code
_entity_poly.pdbx_strand_id
1 'polypeptide(L)'
;WDFNEPISAGDWKVEQVFDYLLKPGVNEKLVATYDDVKGFLKEFEALYRKQYPKTPALDLDRLWTTFMRDLTTKMKVWTKRWLLYRADEMAKDWAAAAILSYAQEALTILEKAQEHQKKHGIAVDKFKPDVVFK
;
A
#
# COMPACT_ATOMS: atom_id res chain seq x y z
N TRP A 1 19.77 15.17 13.26
CA TRP A 1 19.58 14.08 12.29
C TRP A 1 20.96 13.59 11.96
N ASP A 2 21.37 12.51 12.61
CA ASP A 2 22.71 11.96 12.52
C ASP A 2 22.65 10.76 11.57
N PHE A 3 23.39 10.80 10.48
CA PHE A 3 23.31 9.81 9.39
C PHE A 3 23.95 8.45 9.75
N ASN A 4 24.42 8.28 10.98
CA ASN A 4 25.21 7.14 11.44
C ASN A 4 24.48 6.15 12.37
N GLU A 5 23.19 6.31 12.64
CA GLU A 5 22.46 5.26 13.35
C GLU A 5 22.16 4.08 12.40
N PRO A 6 22.54 2.83 12.75
CA PRO A 6 22.07 1.67 12.03
C PRO A 6 20.55 1.65 12.14
N ILE A 7 19.88 1.33 11.03
CA ILE A 7 18.42 1.15 10.91
C ILE A 7 17.99 0.17 12.01
N SER A 8 17.73 0.69 13.20
CA SER A 8 17.34 -0.09 14.36
C SER A 8 15.88 -0.44 14.16
N ALA A 9 15.55 -1.70 14.42
CA ALA A 9 14.26 -2.31 14.23
C ALA A 9 13.09 -1.38 14.64
N GLY A 10 12.45 -0.75 13.64
CA GLY A 10 11.42 0.26 13.91
C GLY A 10 10.83 0.98 12.68
N ASP A 11 11.49 0.96 11.53
CA ASP A 11 11.00 1.61 10.30
C ASP A 11 10.00 0.74 9.51
N TRP A 12 8.80 0.53 10.06
CA TRP A 12 7.62 0.09 9.32
C TRP A 12 6.90 1.33 8.79
N LYS A 13 7.13 1.86 7.58
CA LYS A 13 6.38 3.09 7.19
C LYS A 13 5.92 3.08 5.75
N VAL A 14 4.76 2.46 5.53
CA VAL A 14 3.83 2.70 4.40
C VAL A 14 4.29 2.40 2.97
N GLU A 15 5.52 2.73 2.62
CA GLU A 15 6.13 2.59 1.30
C GLU A 15 6.36 1.12 0.94
N GLN A 16 6.58 0.29 1.97
CA GLN A 16 6.78 -1.15 1.85
C GLN A 16 5.49 -1.96 1.94
N VAL A 17 4.34 -1.33 2.20
CA VAL A 17 3.06 -2.05 2.39
C VAL A 17 2.71 -2.86 1.15
N PHE A 18 2.82 -2.27 -0.04
CA PHE A 18 2.52 -2.98 -1.28
C PHE A 18 3.54 -4.06 -1.62
N ASP A 19 4.82 -3.84 -1.34
CA ASP A 19 5.85 -4.90 -1.43
C ASP A 19 5.51 -6.09 -0.53
N TYR A 20 5.07 -5.82 0.70
CA TYR A 20 4.68 -6.84 1.66
C TYR A 20 3.42 -7.60 1.21
N LEU A 21 2.39 -6.88 0.76
CA LEU A 21 1.13 -7.47 0.26
C LEU A 21 1.31 -8.32 -1.00
N LEU A 22 2.40 -8.12 -1.75
CA LEU A 22 2.75 -8.91 -2.93
C LEU A 22 3.56 -10.16 -2.62
N LYS A 23 4.04 -10.36 -1.39
CA LYS A 23 4.72 -11.61 -1.01
C LYS A 23 3.73 -12.77 -1.13
N PRO A 24 4.09 -13.89 -1.78
CA PRO A 24 3.15 -14.98 -2.07
C PRO A 24 2.29 -15.41 -0.88
N GLY A 25 2.92 -15.81 0.24
CA GLY A 25 2.17 -16.25 1.43
C GLY A 25 1.40 -15.15 2.17
N VAL A 26 1.69 -13.85 1.91
CA VAL A 26 0.89 -12.74 2.43
C VAL A 26 -0.30 -12.49 1.52
N ASN A 27 -0.07 -12.48 0.20
CA ASN A 27 -1.11 -12.30 -0.80
C ASN A 27 -2.16 -13.41 -0.72
N GLU A 28 -1.71 -14.67 -0.60
CA GLU A 28 -2.58 -15.83 -0.41
C GLU A 28 -3.47 -15.67 0.83
N LYS A 29 -2.90 -15.26 1.97
CA LYS A 29 -3.67 -15.01 3.20
C LYS A 29 -4.64 -13.86 3.06
N LEU A 30 -4.24 -12.78 2.39
CA LEU A 30 -5.10 -11.63 2.12
C LEU A 30 -6.30 -12.04 1.26
N VAL A 31 -6.07 -12.79 0.18
CA VAL A 31 -7.13 -13.28 -0.73
C VAL A 31 -8.04 -14.25 0.02
N ALA A 32 -7.49 -15.21 0.77
CA ALA A 32 -8.28 -16.15 1.56
C ALA A 32 -9.17 -15.42 2.59
N THR A 33 -8.61 -14.44 3.32
CA THR A 33 -9.38 -13.66 4.29
C THR A 33 -10.47 -12.82 3.61
N TYR A 34 -10.19 -12.27 2.44
CA TYR A 34 -11.18 -11.56 1.62
C TYR A 34 -12.34 -12.49 1.22
N ASP A 35 -12.03 -13.70 0.75
CA ASP A 35 -13.01 -14.70 0.33
C ASP A 35 -13.83 -15.22 1.51
N ASP A 36 -13.21 -15.42 2.68
CA ASP A 36 -13.90 -15.86 3.90
C ASP A 36 -14.95 -14.83 4.35
N VAL A 37 -14.58 -13.54 4.39
CA VAL A 37 -15.53 -12.46 4.74
C VAL A 37 -16.63 -12.34 3.69
N LYS A 38 -16.29 -12.47 2.41
CA LYS A 38 -17.26 -12.44 1.31
C LYS A 38 -18.28 -13.59 1.44
N GLY A 39 -17.80 -14.80 1.74
CA GLY A 39 -18.62 -15.98 2.00
C GLY A 39 -19.54 -15.79 3.20
N PHE A 40 -18.99 -15.33 4.33
CA PHE A 40 -19.76 -15.01 5.53
C PHE A 40 -20.89 -14.02 5.24
N LEU A 41 -20.63 -12.93 4.50
CA LEU A 41 -21.64 -11.92 4.19
C LEU A 41 -22.76 -12.46 3.31
N LYS A 42 -22.43 -13.33 2.35
CA LYS A 42 -23.42 -14.01 1.51
C LYS A 42 -24.31 -14.95 2.33
N GLU A 43 -23.73 -15.71 3.25
CA GLU A 43 -24.47 -16.60 4.14
C GLU A 43 -25.36 -15.81 5.11
N PHE A 44 -24.82 -14.76 5.72
CA PHE A 44 -25.56 -13.87 6.61
C PHE A 44 -26.77 -13.26 5.90
N GLU A 45 -26.60 -12.73 4.69
CA GLU A 45 -27.71 -12.16 3.91
C GLU A 45 -28.77 -13.22 3.58
N ALA A 46 -28.35 -14.43 3.22
CA ALA A 46 -29.28 -15.53 2.95
C ALA A 46 -30.11 -15.90 4.19
N LEU A 47 -29.50 -15.95 5.37
CA LEU A 47 -30.20 -16.18 6.64
C LEU A 47 -31.13 -15.01 6.98
N TYR A 48 -30.65 -13.78 6.83
CA TYR A 48 -31.42 -12.57 7.11
C TYR A 48 -32.68 -12.50 6.23
N ARG A 49 -32.58 -12.82 4.94
CA ARG A 49 -33.73 -12.85 4.03
C ARG A 49 -34.70 -14.00 4.28
N LYS A 50 -34.28 -15.11 4.90
CA LYS A 50 -35.22 -16.13 5.39
C LYS A 50 -36.09 -15.59 6.52
N GLN A 51 -35.52 -14.79 7.41
CA GLN A 51 -36.24 -14.18 8.51
C GLN A 51 -37.10 -12.99 8.05
N TYR A 52 -36.62 -12.24 7.05
CA TYR A 52 -37.28 -11.04 6.51
C TYR A 52 -37.45 -11.14 4.97
N PRO A 53 -38.41 -11.94 4.47
CA PRO A 53 -38.51 -12.28 3.05
C PRO A 53 -38.92 -11.13 2.13
N LYS A 54 -39.52 -10.06 2.69
CA LYS A 54 -39.88 -8.85 1.94
C LYS A 54 -38.71 -7.88 1.80
N THR A 55 -37.60 -8.10 2.50
CA THR A 55 -36.44 -7.22 2.41
C THR A 55 -35.72 -7.44 1.08
N PRO A 56 -35.44 -6.36 0.33
CA PRO A 56 -34.61 -6.43 -0.87
C PRO A 56 -33.23 -7.02 -0.55
N ALA A 57 -32.56 -7.57 -1.57
CA ALA A 57 -31.16 -7.93 -1.44
C ALA A 57 -30.34 -6.67 -1.10
N LEU A 58 -29.48 -6.79 -0.10
CA LEU A 58 -28.51 -5.79 0.32
C LEU A 58 -27.19 -5.95 -0.46
N ASP A 59 -26.98 -7.10 -1.12
CA ASP A 59 -25.79 -7.43 -1.91
C ASP A 59 -24.50 -7.23 -1.09
N LEU A 60 -24.47 -7.79 0.13
CA LEU A 60 -23.41 -7.51 1.10
C LEU A 60 -22.02 -7.95 0.62
N ASP A 61 -21.95 -9.06 -0.11
CA ASP A 61 -20.72 -9.56 -0.73
C ASP A 61 -20.18 -8.62 -1.82
N ARG A 62 -21.09 -7.99 -2.58
CA ARG A 62 -20.75 -6.96 -3.56
C ARG A 62 -20.29 -5.67 -2.90
N LEU A 63 -20.94 -5.25 -1.82
CA LEU A 63 -20.52 -4.09 -1.02
C LEU A 63 -19.11 -4.30 -0.47
N TRP A 64 -18.83 -5.48 0.08
CA TRP A 64 -17.49 -5.83 0.56
C TRP A 64 -16.42 -5.79 -0.55
N THR A 65 -16.74 -6.36 -1.72
CA THR A 65 -15.84 -6.32 -2.87
C THR A 65 -15.54 -4.89 -3.31
N THR A 66 -16.57 -4.04 -3.37
CA THR A 66 -16.44 -2.62 -3.72
C THR A 66 -15.59 -1.88 -2.69
N PHE A 67 -15.87 -2.09 -1.40
CA PHE A 67 -15.12 -1.49 -0.30
C PHE A 67 -13.62 -1.84 -0.36
N MET A 68 -13.27 -3.12 -0.49
CA MET A 68 -11.88 -3.57 -0.52
C MET A 68 -11.10 -3.01 -1.72
N ARG A 69 -11.75 -2.95 -2.89
CA ARG A 69 -11.15 -2.35 -4.09
C ARG A 69 -10.92 -0.85 -3.93
N ASP A 70 -11.92 -0.13 -3.44
CA ASP A 70 -11.84 1.32 -3.27
C ASP A 70 -10.81 1.71 -2.20
N LEU A 71 -10.83 1.04 -1.04
CA LEU A 71 -9.86 1.25 0.04
C LEU A 71 -8.43 1.05 -0.45
N THR A 72 -8.14 -0.08 -1.10
CA THR A 72 -6.77 -0.39 -1.56
C THR A 72 -6.34 0.47 -2.73
N THR A 73 -7.26 0.91 -3.59
CA THR A 73 -6.98 1.91 -4.63
C THR A 73 -6.60 3.25 -4.02
N LYS A 74 -7.35 3.74 -3.02
CA LYS A 74 -7.04 4.99 -2.31
C LYS A 74 -5.71 4.91 -1.58
N MET A 75 -5.44 3.80 -0.89
CA MET A 75 -4.14 3.53 -0.26
C MET A 75 -3.01 3.56 -1.28
N LYS A 76 -3.20 2.94 -2.44
CA LYS A 76 -2.21 2.94 -3.53
C LYS A 76 -1.89 4.36 -4.00
N VAL A 77 -2.90 5.17 -4.27
CA VAL A 77 -2.74 6.57 -4.69
C VAL A 77 -2.00 7.36 -3.62
N TRP A 78 -2.39 7.20 -2.35
CA TRP A 78 -1.76 7.90 -1.25
C TRP A 78 -0.29 7.49 -1.07
N THR A 79 0.05 6.19 -1.12
CA THR A 79 1.43 5.71 -1.03
C THR A 79 2.30 6.24 -2.16
N LYS A 80 1.77 6.33 -3.39
CA LYS A 80 2.52 6.97 -4.50
C LYS A 80 2.83 8.44 -4.22
N ARG A 81 1.86 9.20 -3.73
CA ARG A 81 2.05 10.62 -3.40
C ARG A 81 3.06 10.78 -2.27
N TRP A 82 3.00 9.92 -1.26
CA TRP A 82 3.95 9.89 -0.16
C TRP A 82 5.38 9.60 -0.63
N LEU A 83 5.56 8.61 -1.53
CA LEU A 83 6.86 8.30 -2.13
C LEU A 83 7.45 9.47 -2.92
N LEU A 84 6.61 10.17 -3.70
CA LEU A 84 7.04 11.38 -4.43
C LEU A 84 7.49 12.48 -3.47
N TYR A 85 6.67 12.78 -2.46
CA TYR A 85 7.01 13.77 -1.45
C TYR A 85 8.35 13.45 -0.76
N ARG A 86 8.58 12.18 -0.38
CA ARG A 86 9.82 11.76 0.26
C ARG A 86 11.04 11.88 -0.64
N ALA A 87 10.91 11.56 -1.93
CA ALA A 87 11.98 11.75 -2.90
C ALA A 87 12.30 13.25 -3.09
N ASP A 88 11.29 14.11 -3.12
CA ASP A 88 11.47 15.57 -3.21
C ASP A 88 12.19 16.14 -1.98
N GLU A 89 11.84 15.69 -0.78
CA GLU A 89 12.54 16.11 0.45
C GLU A 89 14.02 15.68 0.43
N MET A 90 14.33 14.46 0.00
CA MET A 90 15.73 14.02 -0.17
C MET A 90 16.49 14.86 -1.22
N ALA A 91 15.81 15.30 -2.28
CA ALA A 91 16.40 16.19 -3.29
C ALA A 91 16.68 17.60 -2.73
N LYS A 92 15.89 18.09 -1.77
CA LYS A 92 16.19 19.35 -1.06
C LYS A 92 17.43 19.21 -0.17
N ASP A 93 17.55 18.09 0.55
CA ASP A 93 18.73 17.79 1.35
C ASP A 93 19.99 17.73 0.48
N TRP A 94 19.87 17.14 -0.72
CA TRP A 94 20.92 17.18 -1.75
C TRP A 94 21.35 18.61 -2.10
N ALA A 95 20.39 19.49 -2.42
CA ALA A 95 20.68 20.88 -2.76
C ALA A 95 21.39 21.62 -1.61
N ALA A 96 20.99 21.36 -0.36
CA ALA A 96 21.64 21.92 0.81
C ALA A 96 23.09 21.42 1.00
N ALA A 97 23.33 20.12 0.81
CA ALA A 97 24.68 19.54 0.91
C ALA A 97 25.64 20.05 -0.20
N ALA A 98 25.11 20.25 -1.40
CA ALA A 98 25.88 20.81 -2.52
C ALA A 98 26.32 22.27 -2.26
N ILE A 99 25.47 23.08 -1.62
CA ILE A 99 25.81 24.44 -1.19
C ILE A 99 26.96 24.44 -0.17
N LEU A 100 27.04 23.40 0.67
CA LEU A 100 28.07 23.24 1.70
C LEU A 100 29.40 22.63 1.18
N SER A 101 29.59 22.50 -0.14
CA SER A 101 30.81 21.94 -0.78
C SER A 101 30.99 20.41 -0.66
N TYR A 102 29.98 19.64 -0.25
CA TYR A 102 30.08 18.17 -0.12
C TYR A 102 29.55 17.43 -1.37
N ALA A 103 30.18 17.65 -2.52
CA ALA A 103 29.68 17.17 -3.82
C ALA A 103 29.45 15.64 -3.90
N GLN A 104 30.30 14.83 -3.25
CA GLN A 104 30.19 13.37 -3.27
C GLN A 104 29.03 12.85 -2.42
N GLU A 105 28.82 13.45 -1.24
CA GLU A 105 27.71 13.11 -0.34
C GLU A 105 26.39 13.52 -0.98
N ALA A 106 26.37 14.68 -1.62
CA ALA A 106 25.24 15.19 -2.39
C ALA A 106 24.83 14.20 -3.50
N LEU A 107 25.79 13.72 -4.32
CA LEU A 107 25.51 12.74 -5.38
C LEU A 107 24.92 11.44 -4.82
N THR A 108 25.47 10.97 -3.70
CA THR A 108 25.03 9.74 -3.02
C THR A 108 23.58 9.84 -2.51
N ILE A 109 23.18 11.01 -1.99
CA ILE A 109 21.80 11.25 -1.51
C ILE A 109 20.82 11.21 -2.69
N LEU A 110 21.16 11.86 -3.81
CA LEU A 110 20.32 11.89 -5.00
C LEU A 110 20.13 10.50 -5.61
N GLU A 111 21.20 9.73 -5.75
CA GLU A 111 21.15 8.35 -6.27
C GLU A 111 20.28 7.45 -5.39
N LYS A 112 20.45 7.52 -4.06
CA LYS A 112 19.62 6.77 -3.10
C LYS A 112 18.15 7.16 -3.19
N ALA A 113 17.82 8.45 -3.36
CA ALA A 113 16.44 8.90 -3.49
C ALA A 113 15.76 8.34 -4.75
N GLN A 114 16.48 8.36 -5.88
CA GLN A 114 15.98 7.81 -7.15
C GLN A 114 15.79 6.29 -7.09
N GLU A 115 16.75 5.57 -6.50
CA GLU A 115 16.65 4.12 -6.33
C GLU A 115 15.49 3.73 -5.41
N HIS A 116 15.32 4.47 -4.30
CA HIS A 116 14.23 4.28 -3.34
C HIS A 116 12.85 4.46 -3.99
N GLN A 117 12.67 5.54 -4.75
CA GLN A 117 11.43 5.80 -5.48
C GLN A 117 11.14 4.72 -6.52
N LYS A 118 12.16 4.29 -7.28
CA LYS A 118 12.03 3.26 -8.32
C LYS A 118 11.62 1.93 -7.72
N LYS A 119 12.28 1.49 -6.64
CA LYS A 119 12.02 0.21 -5.98
C LYS A 119 10.58 0.11 -5.49
N HIS A 120 10.14 1.06 -4.68
CA HIS A 120 8.83 1.00 -4.04
C HIS A 120 7.69 1.42 -4.97
N GLY A 121 7.94 2.32 -5.93
CA GLY A 121 6.97 2.70 -6.96
C GLY A 121 6.50 1.51 -7.80
N ILE A 122 7.43 0.61 -8.18
CA ILE A 122 7.11 -0.61 -8.95
C ILE A 122 6.17 -1.53 -8.16
N ALA A 123 6.42 -1.70 -6.87
CA ALA A 123 5.61 -2.56 -6.00
C ALA A 123 4.17 -2.07 -5.89
N VAL A 124 4.03 -0.77 -5.64
CA VAL A 124 2.73 -0.09 -5.60
C VAL A 124 1.98 -0.30 -6.91
N ASP A 125 2.67 -0.29 -8.05
CA ASP A 125 2.06 -0.49 -9.36
C ASP A 125 1.65 -1.92 -9.68
N LYS A 126 2.43 -2.90 -9.22
CA LYS A 126 2.15 -4.34 -9.38
C LYS A 126 0.90 -4.80 -8.63
N PHE A 127 0.59 -4.19 -7.48
CA PHE A 127 -0.65 -4.51 -6.79
C PHE A 127 -1.85 -3.96 -7.57
N LYS A 128 -2.73 -4.87 -8.02
CA LYS A 128 -3.94 -4.56 -8.79
C LYS A 128 -5.18 -4.97 -7.98
N PRO A 129 -5.88 -4.03 -7.32
CA PRO A 129 -7.06 -4.31 -6.51
C PRO A 129 -8.12 -5.15 -7.22
N ASP A 130 -8.41 -4.88 -8.49
CA ASP A 130 -9.42 -5.62 -9.27
C ASP A 130 -9.00 -7.06 -9.61
N VAL A 131 -7.71 -7.37 -9.55
CA VAL A 131 -7.19 -8.73 -9.76
C VAL A 131 -7.16 -9.50 -8.45
N VAL A 132 -6.82 -8.83 -7.35
CA VAL A 132 -6.68 -9.42 -6.02
C VAL A 132 -8.06 -9.69 -5.39
N PHE A 133 -9.03 -8.78 -5.57
CA PHE A 133 -10.36 -8.89 -4.96
C PHE A 133 -11.42 -9.12 -6.04
N LYS A 134 -11.78 -10.38 -6.30
CA LYS A 134 -12.73 -10.79 -7.35
C LYS A 134 -14.08 -11.18 -6.78
#